data_AF-A0A932EKQ0-F1
#
_entry.id   AF-A0A932EKQ0-F1
#
_cell.length_a   1.000
_cell.length_b   1.000
_cell.length_c   1.000
_cell.angle_alpha   90.00
_cell.angle_beta   90.00
_cell.angle_gamma   90.00
#
_symmetry.space_group_name_H-M   'P 1'
#
loop_
_entity.id
_entity.type
_entity.pdbx_description
1 polymer ?
#
loop_
_entity_poly.entity_id
_entity_poly.type
_entity_poly.pdbx_seq_one_letter_code
_entity_poly.pdbx_strand_id
1 'polypeptide(L)'
;MEGYKNLTTYILAADYEDFLRQRNFSIWPKEDPRIGAFRGFRAVWAAPNIPNTPNLPNSPEEAANMLLTFCQMETYLLSRQIESLKEKFTREGGFQENLFKQRLNRKRQQF
;
A
#
# COMPACT_ATOMS: atom_id res chain seq x y z
N MET A 1 -19.35 4.30 2.35
CA MET A 1 -18.06 4.86 1.87
C MET A 1 -16.90 3.86 1.93
N GLU A 2 -17.00 2.76 2.70
CA GLU A 2 -15.95 1.72 2.79
C GLU A 2 -15.84 0.83 1.53
N GLY A 3 -16.88 0.77 0.68
CA GLY A 3 -16.89 -0.09 -0.51
C GLY A 3 -16.10 0.42 -1.72
N TYR A 4 -15.91 1.74 -1.86
CA TYR A 4 -15.31 2.30 -3.09
C TYR A 4 -13.77 2.30 -3.09
N LYS A 5 -13.12 2.32 -1.91
CA LYS A 5 -11.65 2.31 -1.81
C LYS A 5 -11.02 0.98 -2.25
N ASN A 6 -11.80 -0.10 -2.24
CA ASN A 6 -11.36 -1.41 -2.70
C ASN A 6 -11.63 -1.62 -4.19
N LEU A 7 -12.47 -0.80 -4.82
CA LEU A 7 -12.85 -0.97 -6.23
C LEU A 7 -11.72 -0.57 -7.18
N THR A 8 -10.98 0.51 -6.90
CA THR A 8 -10.00 1.05 -7.85
C THR A 8 -8.74 0.19 -7.98
N THR A 9 -8.19 -0.32 -6.88
CA THR A 9 -7.04 -1.23 -6.94
C THR A 9 -7.42 -2.62 -7.44
N TYR A 10 -8.65 -3.06 -7.16
CA TYR A 10 -9.17 -4.33 -7.66
C TYR A 10 -9.30 -4.34 -9.18
N ILE A 11 -9.74 -3.22 -9.79
CA ILE A 11 -9.83 -3.10 -11.24
C ILE A 11 -8.47 -3.31 -11.90
N LEU A 12 -7.42 -2.63 -11.41
CA LEU A 12 -6.08 -2.76 -12.01
C LEU A 12 -5.48 -4.16 -11.81
N ALA A 13 -5.70 -4.78 -10.65
CA ALA A 13 -5.29 -6.17 -10.43
C ALA A 13 -6.02 -7.13 -11.38
N ALA A 14 -7.34 -6.95 -11.54
CA ALA A 14 -8.14 -7.73 -12.48
C ALA A 14 -7.69 -7.54 -13.93
N ASP A 15 -7.32 -6.32 -14.33
CA ASP A 15 -6.79 -6.04 -15.67
C ASP A 15 -5.51 -6.84 -15.95
N TYR A 16 -4.60 -6.96 -14.98
CA TYR A 16 -3.39 -7.78 -15.12
C TYR A 16 -3.67 -9.29 -15.09
N GLU A 17 -4.62 -9.74 -14.27
CA GLU A 17 -5.07 -11.14 -14.29
C GLU A 17 -5.67 -11.51 -15.66
N ASP A 18 -6.51 -10.64 -16.22
CA ASP A 18 -7.12 -10.84 -17.53
C ASP A 18 -6.09 -10.77 -18.65
N PHE A 19 -5.10 -9.87 -18.56
CA PHE A 19 -3.97 -9.85 -19.48
C PHE A 19 -3.20 -11.18 -19.49
N LEU A 20 -2.93 -11.75 -18.31
CA LEU A 20 -2.27 -13.05 -18.19
C LEU A 20 -3.12 -14.18 -18.77
N ARG A 21 -4.43 -14.21 -18.46
CA ARG A 21 -5.37 -15.21 -18.96
C ARG A 21 -5.52 -15.17 -20.49
N GLN A 22 -5.71 -13.99 -21.08
CA GLN A 22 -5.90 -13.82 -22.53
C GLN A 22 -4.71 -14.31 -23.35
N ARG A 23 -3.49 -14.27 -22.77
CA ARG A 23 -2.25 -14.71 -23.42
C ARG A 23 -1.81 -16.12 -23.01
N ASN A 24 -2.61 -16.82 -22.21
CA ASN A 24 -2.30 -18.14 -21.64
C ASN A 24 -0.97 -18.16 -20.86
N PHE A 25 -0.66 -17.05 -20.19
CA PHE A 25 0.50 -16.95 -19.31
C PHE A 25 0.17 -17.47 -17.90
N SER A 26 1.20 -17.96 -17.21
CA SER A 26 1.01 -18.47 -15.86
C SER A 26 0.85 -17.33 -14.86
N ILE A 27 -0.20 -17.39 -14.04
CA ILE A 27 -0.35 -16.53 -12.87
C ILE A 27 0.42 -17.18 -11.72
N TRP A 28 1.39 -16.47 -11.16
CA TRP A 28 2.29 -17.05 -10.15
C TRP A 28 1.64 -17.05 -8.76
N PRO A 29 1.72 -18.17 -8.01
CA PRO A 29 1.16 -18.25 -6.67
C PRO A 29 1.97 -17.40 -5.67
N LYS A 30 1.36 -17.05 -4.54
CA LYS A 30 1.95 -16.17 -3.53
C LYS A 30 3.30 -16.66 -2.98
N GLU A 31 3.52 -17.97 -3.01
CA GLU A 31 4.70 -18.69 -2.51
C GLU A 31 5.80 -18.85 -3.57
N ASP A 32 5.58 -18.36 -4.80
CA ASP A 32 6.57 -18.44 -5.86
C ASP A 32 7.85 -17.66 -5.46
N PRO A 33 9.04 -18.26 -5.60
CA PRO A 33 10.30 -17.61 -5.23
C PRO A 33 10.54 -16.30 -6.01
N ARG A 34 10.03 -16.18 -7.24
CA ARG A 34 10.14 -14.97 -8.07
C ARG A 34 9.33 -13.82 -7.47
N ILE A 35 8.14 -14.12 -6.93
CA ILE A 35 7.34 -13.15 -6.18
C ILE A 35 8.07 -12.70 -4.91
N GLY A 36 8.81 -13.61 -4.26
CA GLY A 36 9.68 -13.28 -3.14
C GLY A 36 10.68 -12.16 -3.47
N ALA A 37 11.31 -12.21 -4.65
CA ALA A 37 12.24 -11.18 -5.10
C ALA A 37 11.55 -9.81 -5.27
N PHE A 38 10.35 -9.77 -5.87
CA PHE A 38 9.57 -8.54 -6.03
C PHE A 38 9.17 -7.91 -4.69
N ARG A 39 8.79 -8.74 -3.71
CA ARG A 39 8.48 -8.29 -2.35
C ARG A 39 9.72 -7.73 -1.64
N GLY A 40 10.84 -8.42 -1.77
CA GLY A 40 12.12 -8.00 -1.20
C GLY A 40 12.55 -6.63 -1.73
N PHE A 41 12.40 -6.40 -3.03
CA PHE A 41 12.69 -5.11 -3.65
C PHE A 41 11.89 -3.95 -3.01
N ARG A 42 10.58 -4.14 -2.78
CA ARG A 42 9.73 -3.10 -2.19
C ARG A 42 9.92 -2.91 -0.68
N ALA A 43 10.47 -3.89 0.02
CA ALA A 43 10.76 -3.78 1.45
C ALA A 43 11.94 -2.84 1.75
N VAL A 44 12.85 -2.63 0.78
CA VAL A 44 14.07 -1.85 0.97
C VAL A 44 13.91 -0.45 0.38
N TRP A 45 14.16 0.56 1.22
CA TRP A 45 14.30 1.94 0.80
C TRP A 45 15.77 2.22 0.44
N ALA A 46 16.04 2.57 -0.81
CA ALA A 46 17.40 2.86 -1.27
C ALA A 46 17.95 4.17 -0.68
N ALA A 47 17.12 5.20 -0.55
CA ALA A 47 17.46 6.46 0.09
C ALA A 47 16.20 7.19 0.58
N PRO A 48 16.31 8.09 1.58
CA PRO A 48 15.22 8.99 1.94
C PRO A 48 14.79 9.83 0.73
N ASN A 49 13.49 9.88 0.47
CA ASN A 49 12.88 10.69 -0.61
C ASN A 49 13.22 10.31 -2.05
N ILE A 50 13.90 9.19 -2.29
CA ILE A 50 14.09 8.63 -3.64
C ILE A 50 13.17 7.41 -3.79
N PRO A 51 12.16 7.47 -4.68
CA PRO A 51 11.33 6.31 -4.94
C PRO A 51 12.17 5.15 -5.46
N ASN A 52 12.04 3.99 -4.82
CA ASN A 52 12.60 2.76 -5.36
C ASN A 52 11.72 2.29 -6.52
N THR A 53 12.04 2.72 -7.74
CA THR A 53 11.27 2.41 -8.96
C THR A 53 11.75 1.06 -9.52
N PRO A 54 10.88 0.05 -9.59
CA PRO A 54 11.25 -1.25 -10.15
C PRO A 54 11.48 -1.13 -11.65
N ASN A 55 12.54 -1.77 -12.15
CA ASN A 55 12.70 -1.97 -13.58
C ASN A 55 11.67 -2.98 -14.06
N LEU A 56 10.96 -2.66 -15.14
CA LEU A 56 10.00 -3.58 -15.72
C LEU A 56 10.76 -4.72 -16.44
N PRO A 57 10.43 -5.98 -16.15
CA PRO A 57 10.96 -7.13 -16.88
C PRO A 57 10.66 -7.06 -18.37
N ASN A 58 11.56 -7.60 -19.20
CA ASN A 58 11.36 -7.64 -20.65
C ASN A 58 10.28 -8.66 -21.08
N SER A 59 10.09 -9.72 -20.27
CA SER A 59 9.05 -10.71 -20.53
C SER A 59 7.68 -10.15 -20.13
N PRO A 60 6.68 -10.18 -21.02
CA PRO A 60 5.34 -9.68 -20.69
C PRO A 60 4.66 -10.48 -19.57
N GLU A 61 4.92 -11.79 -19.47
CA GLU A 61 4.41 -12.62 -18.37
C GLU A 61 4.99 -12.18 -17.02
N GLU A 62 6.30 -12.00 -16.97
CA GLU A 62 7.00 -11.62 -15.74
C GLU A 62 6.65 -10.19 -15.32
N ALA A 63 6.57 -9.27 -16.29
CA ALA A 63 6.13 -7.90 -16.05
C ALA A 63 4.70 -7.83 -15.49
N ALA A 64 3.76 -8.58 -16.06
CA ALA A 64 2.39 -8.61 -15.57
C ALA A 64 2.27 -9.25 -14.18
N ASN A 65 2.97 -10.36 -13.91
CA ASN A 65 3.00 -10.97 -12.58
C ASN A 65 3.65 -10.05 -11.53
N MET A 66 4.68 -9.29 -11.90
CA MET A 66 5.30 -8.29 -11.03
C MET A 66 4.31 -7.18 -10.67
N LEU A 67 3.62 -6.62 -11.67
CA LEU A 67 2.65 -5.54 -11.46
C LEU A 67 1.43 -6.01 -10.65
N LEU A 68 0.90 -7.20 -10.94
CA LEU A 68 -0.15 -7.84 -10.16
C LEU A 68 0.25 -7.98 -8.69
N THR A 69 1.47 -8.46 -8.43
CA THR A 69 2.04 -8.58 -7.07
C THR A 69 2.10 -7.22 -6.37
N PHE A 70 2.49 -6.16 -7.08
CA PHE A 70 2.56 -4.80 -6.53
C PHE A 70 1.18 -4.24 -6.18
N CYS A 71 0.17 -4.42 -7.04
CA CYS A 71 -1.21 -3.99 -6.75
C CYS A 71 -1.77 -4.68 -5.50
N GLN A 72 -1.51 -5.97 -5.34
CA GLN A 72 -1.92 -6.74 -4.16
C GLN A 72 -1.21 -6.24 -2.89
N MET A 73 0.10 -5.98 -2.96
CA MET A 73 0.86 -5.43 -1.83
C MET A 73 0.39 -4.04 -1.45
N GLU A 74 0.17 -3.16 -2.43
CA GLU A 74 -0.32 -1.80 -2.21
C GLU A 74 -1.67 -1.84 -1.47
N THR A 75 -2.60 -2.67 -1.94
CA THR A 75 -3.92 -2.83 -1.31
C THR A 75 -3.79 -3.28 0.15
N TYR A 76 -2.91 -4.25 0.43
CA TYR A 76 -2.64 -4.69 1.79
C TYR A 76 -2.04 -3.59 2.67
N LEU A 77 -1.04 -2.87 2.17
CA LEU A 77 -0.35 -1.81 2.92
C LEU A 77 -1.29 -0.63 3.22
N LEU A 78 -2.10 -0.21 2.25
CA LEU A 78 -3.10 0.85 2.44
C LEU A 78 -4.13 0.44 3.50
N SER A 79 -4.59 -0.81 3.48
CA SER A 79 -5.52 -1.32 4.48
C SER A 79 -4.92 -1.29 5.89
N ARG A 80 -3.65 -1.67 6.03
CA ARG A 80 -2.92 -1.61 7.31
C ARG A 80 -2.66 -0.17 7.77
N GLN A 81 -2.36 0.74 6.85
CA GLN A 81 -2.19 2.15 7.17
C GLN A 81 -3.49 2.76 7.69
N ILE A 82 -4.63 2.45 7.08
CA ILE A 82 -5.94 2.90 7.54
C ILE A 82 -6.21 2.41 8.96
N GLU A 83 -5.97 1.13 9.25
CA GLU A 83 -6.20 0.59 10.59
C GLU A 83 -5.26 1.21 11.62
N SER A 84 -3.99 1.36 11.30
CA SER A 84 -3.03 2.03 12.19
C SER A 84 -3.43 3.48 12.50
N LEU A 85 -3.96 4.21 11.51
CA LEU A 85 -4.49 5.56 11.71
C LEU A 85 -5.74 5.56 12.60
N LYS A 86 -6.65 4.58 12.43
CA LYS A 86 -7.84 4.40 13.30
C LYS A 86 -7.42 4.13 14.74
N GLU A 87 -6.48 3.21 14.97
CA GLU A 87 -5.95 2.89 16.30
C GLU A 87 -5.27 4.10 16.94
N LYS A 88 -4.43 4.82 16.18
CA LYS A 88 -3.75 6.03 16.65
C LYS A 88 -4.76 7.10 17.06
N PHE A 89 -5.78 7.34 16.24
CA PHE A 89 -6.83 8.31 16.54
C PHE A 89 -7.59 7.94 17.83
N THR A 90 -7.90 6.66 18.01
CA THR A 90 -8.59 6.15 19.20
C THR A 90 -7.75 6.30 20.48
N ARG A 91 -6.43 6.06 20.38
CA ARG A 91 -5.51 6.13 21.52
C ARG A 91 -5.09 7.56 21.89
N GLU A 92 -4.76 8.37 20.90
CA GLU A 92 -4.14 9.69 21.10
C GLU A 92 -5.14 10.85 21.00
N GLY A 93 -6.36 10.58 20.52
CA GLY A 93 -7.38 11.58 20.22
C GLY A 93 -7.14 12.28 18.88
N GLY A 94 -8.16 13.00 18.42
CA GLY A 94 -8.11 13.69 17.14
C GLY A 94 -7.18 14.92 17.13
N PHE A 95 -6.81 15.37 15.94
CA PHE A 95 -5.99 16.58 15.79
C PHE A 95 -6.63 17.81 16.47
N GLN A 96 -7.94 17.99 16.31
CA GLN A 96 -8.67 19.10 16.93
C GLN A 96 -8.69 19.00 18.45
N GLU A 97 -8.94 17.81 19.01
CA GLU A 97 -8.90 17.58 20.46
C GLU A 97 -7.53 17.87 21.03
N ASN A 98 -6.47 17.44 20.35
CA ASN A 98 -5.10 17.66 20.78
C ASN A 98 -4.70 19.14 20.71
N LEU A 99 -5.09 19.85 19.65
CA LEU A 99 -4.91 21.31 19.59
C LEU A 99 -5.72 22.04 20.67
N PHE A 100 -6.94 21.58 20.98
CA PHE A 100 -7.75 22.16 22.04
C PHE A 100 -7.10 21.97 23.42
N LYS A 101 -6.61 20.75 23.72
CA LYS A 101 -5.83 20.46 24.94
C LYS A 101 -4.61 21.38 25.06
N GLN A 102 -3.86 21.57 23.96
CA GLN A 102 -2.72 22.49 23.94
C GLN A 102 -3.12 23.94 24.21
N ARG A 103 -4.22 24.43 23.61
CA ARG A 103 -4.74 25.79 23.87
C ARG A 103 -5.14 25.97 25.33
N LEU A 104 -5.80 24.98 25.94
CA LEU A 104 -6.21 25.03 27.34
C LEU A 104 -4.99 25.06 28.28
N ASN A 105 -3.99 24.23 28.01
CA ASN A 105 -2.75 24.20 28.80
C ASN A 105 -1.99 25.53 28.72
N ARG A 106 -1.93 26.16 27.55
CA ARG A 106 -1.30 27.48 27.39
C ARG A 106 -2.01 28.57 28.21
N LYS A 107 -3.34 28.54 28.31
CA LYS A 107 -4.10 29.48 29.16
C LYS A 107 -3.82 29.26 30.65
N ARG A 108 -3.69 28.00 31.08
CA ARG A 108 -3.39 27.65 32.48
C ARG A 108 -1.98 28.06 32.95
N GLN A 109 -1.03 28.21 32.04
CA GLN A 109 0.35 28.62 32.35
C GLN A 109 0.55 30.15 32.42
N GLN A 110 -0.47 30.93 32.02
CA GLN A 110 -0.43 32.40 32.04
C GLN A 110 -1.08 33.02 33.29
N PHE A 111 -1.57 32.18 34.21
CA PHE A 111 -2.02 32.53 35.55
C PHE A 111 -1.18 31.76 36.57
#